data_AF-A0A368VY44-F1
#
_entry.id   AF-A0A368VY44-F1
#
_cell.length_a   1.000
_cell.length_b   1.000
_cell.length_c   1.000
_cell.angle_alpha   90.00
_cell.angle_beta   90.00
_cell.angle_gamma   90.00
#
_symmetry.space_group_name_H-M   'P 1'
#
loop_
_entity.id
_entity.type
_entity.pdbx_description
1 polymer ?
#
loop_
_entity_poly.entity_id
_entity_poly.type
_entity_poly.pdbx_seq_one_letter_code
_entity_poly.pdbx_strand_id
1 'polypeptide(L)'
;MVAQYQQFLDGVRTHAGLSETEQARQATVHVIEAMARHLDGVDRQQLATGIPQGLRSSVRWDIENASAHSLEEFLQEVAQRTDSTPERSRYLVQGVLSALTEQDRALADTLQHRLPDGFSALFTAPGGGPPPDWGAASADDRPRPLDADELQRALNQLVGWSGDTERISREVTLPPERWTPIYRQVEAAQQELSHHAAVEERSDGVVVFSLHTRSLGAVTELDLQLARRIDAAISEVGSGGANRAP
;
A
#
# COMPACT_ATOMS: atom_id res chain seq x y z
N MET A 1 21.19 12.31 23.47
CA MET A 1 20.72 10.98 23.05
C MET A 1 19.19 10.83 23.10
N VAL A 2 18.47 11.38 24.09
CA VAL A 2 16.99 11.32 24.15
C VAL A 2 16.31 12.07 22.99
N ALA A 3 16.83 13.23 22.60
CA ALA A 3 16.26 14.05 21.51
C ALA A 3 16.26 13.33 20.15
N GLN A 4 17.34 12.61 19.83
CA GLN A 4 17.47 11.89 18.54
C GLN A 4 16.55 10.66 18.49
N TYR A 5 16.28 10.04 19.64
CA TYR A 5 15.32 8.95 19.76
C TYR A 5 13.87 9.43 19.59
N GLN A 6 13.50 10.54 20.22
CA GLN A 6 12.17 11.13 20.07
C GLN A 6 11.92 11.65 18.64
N GLN A 7 12.88 12.38 18.08
CA GLN A 7 12.80 12.88 16.71
C GLN A 7 12.63 11.75 15.68
N PHE A 8 13.35 10.64 15.86
CA PHE A 8 13.18 9.46 15.03
C PHE A 8 11.77 8.88 15.13
N LEU A 9 11.25 8.69 16.36
CA LEU A 9 9.90 8.15 16.55
C LEU A 9 8.81 9.10 16.02
N ASP A 10 9.00 10.42 16.13
CA ASP A 10 8.07 11.39 15.55
C ASP A 10 8.11 11.38 14.02
N GLY A 11 9.29 11.16 13.42
CA GLY A 11 9.42 10.89 11.98
C GLY A 11 8.64 9.63 11.58
N VAL A 12 8.83 8.52 12.29
CA VAL A 12 8.08 7.27 12.03
C VAL A 12 6.58 7.48 12.17
N ARG A 13 6.11 8.20 13.20
CA ARG A 13 4.69 8.51 13.36
C ARG A 13 4.13 9.30 12.19
N THR A 14 4.87 10.31 11.75
CA THR A 14 4.48 11.19 10.64
C THR A 14 4.39 10.38 9.34
N HIS A 15 5.42 9.59 9.03
CA HIS A 15 5.49 8.84 7.77
C HIS A 15 4.61 7.59 7.74
N ALA A 16 4.35 6.96 8.89
CA ALA A 16 3.54 5.74 9.00
C ALA A 16 2.10 5.99 9.49
N GLY A 17 1.71 7.25 9.71
CA GLY A 17 0.35 7.59 10.14
C GLY A 17 -0.03 7.14 11.54
N LEU A 18 0.93 7.09 12.47
CA LEU A 18 0.71 6.57 13.82
C LEU A 18 0.43 7.70 14.81
N SER A 19 -0.72 7.63 15.48
CA SER A 19 -1.12 8.60 16.50
C SER A 19 -0.27 8.51 17.77
N GLU A 20 0.12 7.30 18.17
CA GLU A 20 0.81 7.03 19.44
C GLU A 20 2.31 6.75 19.27
N THR A 21 3.13 7.37 20.13
CA THR A 21 4.59 7.15 20.16
C THR A 21 4.97 5.72 20.53
N GLU A 22 4.20 5.07 21.41
CA GLU A 22 4.46 3.68 21.79
C GLU A 22 4.17 2.71 20.63
N GLN A 23 3.15 2.98 19.81
CA GLN A 23 2.88 2.20 18.59
C GLN A 23 4.01 2.36 17.57
N ALA A 24 4.51 3.60 17.38
CA ALA A 24 5.66 3.84 16.51
C ALA A 24 6.92 3.12 17.00
N ARG A 25 7.15 3.10 18.31
CA ARG A 25 8.26 2.36 18.92
C ARG A 25 8.14 0.85 18.65
N GLN A 26 6.98 0.25 18.93
CA GLN A 26 6.75 -1.18 18.72
C GLN A 26 6.84 -1.58 17.25
N ALA A 27 6.20 -0.82 16.36
CA ALA A 27 6.27 -1.04 14.92
C ALA A 27 7.71 -0.97 14.41
N THR A 28 8.47 0.03 14.84
CA THR A 28 9.90 0.16 14.50
C THR A 28 10.68 -1.06 14.96
N VAL A 29 10.50 -1.52 16.21
CA VAL A 29 11.22 -2.70 16.73
C VAL A 29 10.91 -3.93 15.89
N HIS A 30 9.64 -4.20 15.59
CA HIS A 30 9.24 -5.36 14.78
C HIS A 30 9.74 -5.29 13.33
N VAL A 31 9.76 -4.11 12.72
CA VAL A 31 10.32 -3.90 11.38
C VAL A 31 11.82 -4.14 11.39
N ILE A 32 12.56 -3.58 12.35
CA ILE A 32 14.02 -3.76 12.43
C ILE A 32 14.36 -5.23 12.72
N GLU A 33 13.63 -5.90 13.62
CA GLU A 33 13.81 -7.34 13.90
C GLU A 33 13.56 -8.21 12.65
N ALA A 34 12.56 -7.87 11.84
CA ALA A 34 12.29 -8.56 10.58
C ALA A 34 13.39 -8.27 9.54
N MET A 35 13.83 -7.02 9.40
CA MET A 35 14.93 -6.67 8.49
C MET A 35 16.24 -7.35 8.89
N ALA A 36 16.57 -7.37 10.18
CA ALA A 36 17.79 -7.98 10.68
C ALA A 36 17.90 -9.47 10.33
N ARG A 37 16.78 -10.19 10.19
CA ARG A 37 16.73 -11.59 9.74
C ARG A 37 17.17 -11.82 8.30
N HIS A 38 17.11 -10.79 7.46
CA HIS A 38 17.48 -10.86 6.05
C HIS A 38 18.89 -10.32 5.76
N LEU A 39 19.50 -9.67 6.75
CA LEU A 39 20.84 -9.12 6.65
C LEU A 39 21.87 -10.09 7.22
N ASP A 40 23.03 -10.15 6.58
CA ASP A 40 24.18 -10.86 7.11
C ASP A 40 24.74 -10.19 8.38
N GLY A 41 25.72 -10.80 9.03
CA GLY A 41 26.27 -10.28 10.29
C GLY A 41 26.89 -8.89 10.18
N VAL A 42 27.43 -8.51 9.02
CA VAL A 42 28.07 -7.20 8.80
C VAL A 42 27.00 -6.14 8.60
N ASP A 43 26.03 -6.39 7.72
CA ASP A 43 24.94 -5.47 7.42
C ASP A 43 24.03 -5.29 8.65
N ARG A 44 23.81 -6.35 9.44
CA ARG A 44 23.08 -6.29 10.70
C ARG A 44 23.77 -5.38 11.73
N GLN A 45 25.10 -5.42 11.81
CA GLN A 45 25.87 -4.54 12.68
C GLN A 45 25.82 -3.07 12.21
N GLN A 46 25.79 -2.85 10.89
CA GLN A 46 25.60 -1.51 10.31
C GLN A 46 24.21 -0.95 10.63
N LEU A 47 23.14 -1.74 10.44
CA LEU A 47 21.78 -1.38 10.85
C LEU A 47 21.69 -1.04 12.35
N ALA A 48 22.31 -1.88 13.19
CA ALA A 48 22.38 -1.64 14.63
C ALA A 48 23.11 -0.33 14.95
N THR A 49 24.14 0.05 14.19
CA THR A 49 24.90 1.29 14.40
C THR A 49 24.18 2.53 13.86
N GLY A 50 23.24 2.36 12.94
CA GLY A 50 22.45 3.45 12.35
C GLY A 50 21.24 3.88 13.17
N ILE A 51 20.61 2.96 13.92
CA ILE A 51 19.37 3.27 14.66
C ILE A 51 19.68 3.94 16.01
N PRO A 52 18.77 4.73 16.62
CA PRO A 52 18.96 5.30 17.95
C PRO A 52 19.26 4.26 19.06
N GLN A 53 20.14 4.58 20.01
CA GLN A 53 20.56 3.64 21.07
C GLN A 53 19.40 3.08 21.91
N GLY A 54 18.37 3.90 22.18
CA GLY A 54 17.18 3.45 22.92
C GLY A 54 16.34 2.40 22.19
N LEU A 55 16.42 2.33 20.86
CA LEU A 55 15.81 1.26 20.06
C LEU A 55 16.70 0.02 20.01
N ARG A 56 18.04 0.20 19.92
CA ARG A 56 19.01 -0.91 19.87
C ARG A 56 18.83 -1.91 21.02
N SER A 57 18.58 -1.41 22.23
CA SER A 57 18.38 -2.24 23.42
C SER A 57 17.05 -3.00 23.42
N SER A 58 16.08 -2.57 22.62
CA SER A 58 14.75 -3.19 22.51
C SER A 58 14.65 -4.21 21.38
N VAL A 59 15.56 -4.14 20.40
CA VAL A 59 15.61 -5.04 19.24
C VAL A 59 16.37 -6.31 19.62
N ARG A 60 15.80 -7.47 19.30
CA ARG A 60 16.53 -8.73 19.35
C ARG A 60 17.39 -8.88 18.10
N TRP A 61 18.68 -9.14 18.28
CA TRP A 61 19.66 -9.27 17.19
C TRP A 61 20.18 -10.70 17.04
N ASP A 62 19.96 -11.55 18.05
CA ASP A 62 20.37 -12.95 18.17
C ASP A 62 19.47 -13.89 17.38
N ILE A 63 19.17 -13.48 16.15
CA ILE A 63 18.16 -14.13 15.34
C ILE A 63 18.84 -15.02 14.30
N GLU A 64 18.42 -16.29 14.22
CA GLU A 64 18.78 -17.19 13.12
C GLU A 64 18.45 -16.55 11.78
N ASN A 65 19.40 -16.57 10.85
CA ASN A 65 19.24 -15.95 9.55
C ASN A 65 18.13 -16.68 8.80
N ALA A 66 16.94 -16.08 8.75
CA ALA A 66 15.86 -16.60 7.94
C ALA A 66 16.19 -16.20 6.51
N SER A 67 16.55 -17.20 5.69
CA SER A 67 16.64 -17.05 4.26
C SER A 67 15.23 -16.80 3.71
N ALA A 68 14.68 -15.59 3.89
CA ALA A 68 13.45 -15.21 3.18
C ALA A 68 13.78 -15.05 1.71
N HIS A 69 12.86 -15.52 0.89
CA HIS A 69 13.05 -15.66 -0.54
C HIS A 69 12.23 -14.61 -1.32
N SER A 70 11.44 -13.74 -0.66
CA SER A 70 10.66 -12.68 -1.32
C SER A 70 10.19 -11.50 -0.43
N LEU A 71 9.75 -10.40 -1.07
CA LEU A 71 9.13 -9.22 -0.42
C LEU A 71 7.82 -9.56 0.29
N GLU A 72 7.01 -10.45 -0.29
CA GLU A 72 5.71 -10.84 0.25
C GLU A 72 5.84 -11.58 1.58
N GLU A 73 6.80 -12.50 1.66
CA GLU A 73 7.13 -13.22 2.90
C GLU A 73 7.57 -12.27 4.01
N PHE A 74 8.40 -11.28 3.69
CA PHE A 74 8.83 -10.25 4.62
C PHE A 74 7.64 -9.40 5.12
N LEU A 75 6.76 -8.92 4.21
CA LEU A 75 5.59 -8.13 4.60
C LEU A 75 4.60 -8.96 5.43
N GLN A 76 4.42 -10.24 5.11
CA GLN A 76 3.59 -11.16 5.87
C GLN A 76 4.16 -11.45 7.26
N GLU A 77 5.48 -11.55 7.38
CA GLU A 77 6.19 -11.70 8.65
C GLU A 77 6.03 -10.45 9.54
N VAL A 78 6.16 -9.25 8.97
CA VAL A 78 5.91 -7.99 9.69
C VAL A 78 4.44 -7.88 10.11
N ALA A 79 3.51 -8.28 9.24
CA ALA A 79 2.07 -8.31 9.51
C ALA A 79 1.72 -9.18 10.71
N GLN A 80 2.27 -10.40 10.77
CA GLN A 80 2.07 -11.31 11.90
C GLN A 80 2.60 -10.75 13.22
N ARG A 81 3.75 -10.05 13.21
CA ARG A 81 4.34 -9.49 14.43
C ARG A 81 3.66 -8.23 14.93
N THR A 82 3.09 -7.46 14.02
CA THR A 82 2.41 -6.19 14.32
C THR A 82 0.89 -6.34 14.46
N ASP A 83 0.38 -7.57 14.36
CA ASP A 83 -1.05 -7.87 14.29
C ASP A 83 -1.79 -6.97 13.28
N SER A 84 -1.22 -6.88 12.08
CA SER A 84 -1.67 -5.97 11.02
C SER A 84 -1.82 -6.67 9.68
N THR A 85 -2.36 -5.97 8.67
CA THR A 85 -2.44 -6.52 7.30
C THR A 85 -1.10 -6.36 6.57
N PRO A 86 -0.84 -7.14 5.50
CA PRO A 86 0.35 -6.98 4.67
C PRO A 86 0.51 -5.56 4.09
N GLU A 87 -0.60 -4.94 3.70
CA GLU A 87 -0.61 -3.57 3.17
C GLU A 87 -0.25 -2.57 4.27
N ARG A 88 -0.82 -2.71 5.47
CA ARG A 88 -0.44 -1.88 6.62
C ARG A 88 1.02 -2.07 7.00
N SER A 89 1.52 -3.30 6.93
CA SER A 89 2.93 -3.62 7.14
C SER A 89 3.83 -2.94 6.12
N ARG A 90 3.41 -2.85 4.85
CA ARG A 90 4.13 -2.11 3.82
C ARG A 90 4.28 -0.64 4.17
N TYR A 91 3.20 0.01 4.59
CA TYR A 91 3.23 1.41 5.04
C TYR A 91 4.09 1.61 6.29
N LEU A 92 3.99 0.72 7.27
CA LEU A 92 4.82 0.76 8.47
C LEU A 92 6.30 0.66 8.11
N VAL A 93 6.67 -0.28 7.23
CA VAL A 93 8.06 -0.44 6.77
C VAL A 93 8.52 0.80 6.01
N GLN A 94 7.73 1.30 5.06
CA GLN A 94 8.05 2.52 4.32
C GLN A 94 8.25 3.72 5.27
N GLY A 95 7.42 3.87 6.30
CA GLY A 95 7.56 4.95 7.27
C GLY A 95 8.82 4.84 8.12
N VAL A 96 9.17 3.63 8.55
CA VAL A 96 10.42 3.36 9.28
C VAL A 96 11.65 3.62 8.40
N LEU A 97 11.64 3.15 7.15
CA LEU A 97 12.72 3.39 6.19
C LEU A 97 12.85 4.87 5.82
N SER A 98 11.74 5.61 5.72
CA SER A 98 11.75 7.05 5.47
C SER A 98 12.41 7.80 6.62
N ALA A 99 12.03 7.48 7.87
CA ALA A 99 12.65 8.06 9.06
C ALA A 99 14.14 7.70 9.17
N LEU A 100 14.54 6.48 8.79
CA LEU A 100 15.94 6.08 8.71
C LEU A 100 16.72 6.87 7.66
N THR A 101 16.12 7.10 6.49
CA THR A 101 16.72 7.86 5.38
C THR A 101 16.94 9.33 5.76
N GLU A 102 15.99 9.93 6.48
CA GLU A 102 16.12 11.30 7.00
C GLU A 102 17.22 11.43 8.04
N GLN A 103 17.44 10.38 8.84
CA GLN A 103 18.46 10.38 9.89
C GLN A 103 19.86 10.05 9.36
N ASP A 104 19.98 9.06 8.46
CA ASP A 104 21.22 8.59 7.87
C ASP A 104 21.00 8.06 6.45
N ARG A 105 21.25 8.95 5.48
CA ARG A 105 21.11 8.62 4.06
C ARG A 105 22.10 7.56 3.59
N ALA A 106 23.31 7.52 4.15
CA ALA A 106 24.34 6.56 3.74
C ALA A 106 23.96 5.14 4.18
N LEU A 107 23.35 5.01 5.36
CA LEU A 107 22.75 3.76 5.81
C LEU A 107 21.61 3.31 4.90
N ALA A 108 20.69 4.22 4.54
CA ALA A 108 19.57 3.91 3.66
C ALA A 108 20.04 3.44 2.27
N ASP A 109 21.02 4.14 1.68
CA ASP A 109 21.64 3.74 0.42
C ASP A 109 22.27 2.34 0.54
N THR A 110 22.96 2.05 1.64
CA THR A 110 23.55 0.73 1.88
C THR A 110 22.49 -0.37 1.96
N LEU A 111 21.42 -0.15 2.73
CA LEU A 111 20.32 -1.11 2.87
C LEU A 111 19.62 -1.36 1.53
N GLN A 112 19.41 -0.32 0.72
CA GLN A 112 18.79 -0.43 -0.59
C GLN A 112 19.60 -1.33 -1.56
N HIS A 113 20.94 -1.24 -1.53
CA HIS A 113 21.80 -2.07 -2.39
C HIS A 113 21.98 -3.51 -1.90
N ARG A 114 21.68 -3.77 -0.62
CA ARG A 114 21.84 -5.10 0.01
C ARG A 114 20.55 -5.90 0.05
N LEU A 115 19.40 -5.24 -0.03
CA LEU A 115 18.11 -5.91 -0.05
C LEU A 115 17.81 -6.50 -1.44
N PRO A 116 17.03 -7.61 -1.51
CA PRO A 116 16.67 -8.25 -2.77
C PRO A 116 15.87 -7.34 -3.72
N ASP A 117 15.92 -7.66 -5.01
CA ASP A 117 15.11 -7.00 -6.04
C ASP A 117 13.61 -7.05 -5.66
N GLY A 118 12.93 -5.89 -5.69
CA GLY A 118 11.56 -5.71 -5.23
C GLY A 118 11.43 -4.96 -3.90
N PHE A 119 12.43 -5.02 -3.01
CA PHE A 119 12.46 -4.23 -1.77
C PHE A 119 12.74 -2.74 -2.02
N SER A 120 13.26 -2.38 -3.20
CA SER A 120 13.46 -0.99 -3.62
C SER A 120 12.16 -0.16 -3.58
N ALA A 121 11.01 -0.79 -3.80
CA ALA A 121 9.70 -0.15 -3.70
C ALA A 121 9.33 0.27 -2.26
N LEU A 122 10.05 -0.24 -1.25
CA LEU A 122 9.91 0.17 0.16
C LEU A 122 10.71 1.44 0.49
N PHE A 123 11.71 1.82 -0.33
CA PHE A 123 12.50 3.05 -0.17
C PHE A 123 11.91 4.23 -0.93
N THR A 124 10.88 3.98 -1.75
CA THR A 124 10.08 5.07 -2.31
C THR A 124 9.24 5.64 -1.17
N ALA A 125 9.46 6.92 -0.85
CA ALA A 125 8.75 7.61 0.24
C ALA A 125 7.23 7.36 0.15
N PRO A 126 6.52 7.23 1.29
CA PRO A 126 5.07 7.17 1.28
C PRO A 126 4.53 8.48 0.71
N GLY A 127 4.19 8.51 -0.58
CA GLY A 127 3.61 9.71 -1.19
C GLY A 127 4.06 10.05 -2.60
N GLY A 128 3.78 9.17 -3.57
CA GLY A 128 3.38 9.64 -4.90
C GLY A 128 1.92 10.13 -4.95
N GLY A 129 1.20 10.04 -3.83
CA GLY A 129 -0.17 10.49 -3.63
C GLY A 129 -0.37 11.00 -2.19
N PRO A 130 -1.51 11.67 -1.89
CA PRO A 130 -1.78 12.16 -0.55
C PRO A 130 -1.77 11.01 0.48
N PRO A 131 -1.28 11.24 1.71
CA PRO A 131 -1.36 10.24 2.78
C PRO A 131 -2.84 9.86 3.02
N PRO A 132 -3.16 8.59 3.34
CA PRO A 132 -4.45 8.26 3.91
C PRO A 132 -4.67 9.14 5.15
N ASP A 133 -5.89 9.64 5.35
CA ASP A 133 -6.19 10.58 6.43
C ASP A 133 -5.98 9.90 7.80
N TRP A 134 -4.90 10.26 8.51
CA TRP A 134 -4.54 9.67 9.81
C TRP A 134 -5.04 10.54 10.96
N GLY A 135 -6.35 10.47 11.18
CA GLY A 135 -7.02 11.04 12.35
C GLY A 135 -8.08 10.07 12.86
N ALA A 136 -7.68 9.13 13.72
CA ALA A 136 -8.58 8.18 14.38
C ALA A 136 -9.42 7.30 13.43
N ALA A 137 -8.80 6.26 12.86
CA ALA A 137 -9.55 5.13 12.34
C ALA A 137 -10.25 4.41 13.51
N SER A 138 -11.43 4.91 13.86
CA SER A 138 -12.43 4.18 14.63
C SER A 138 -12.70 2.86 13.93
N ALA A 139 -13.29 1.88 14.63
CA ALA A 139 -13.66 0.58 14.06
C ALA A 139 -14.51 0.65 12.76
N ASP A 140 -15.03 1.83 12.41
CA ASP A 140 -15.73 2.18 11.16
C ASP A 140 -14.85 2.33 9.90
N ASP A 141 -13.52 2.47 10.03
CA ASP A 141 -12.64 2.82 8.89
C ASP A 141 -11.85 1.61 8.34
N ARG A 142 -12.10 0.41 8.87
CA ARG A 142 -11.68 -0.82 8.21
C ARG A 142 -12.63 -1.05 7.03
N PRO A 143 -12.13 -1.43 5.83
CA PRO A 143 -12.98 -1.82 4.73
C PRO A 143 -13.96 -2.89 5.23
N ARG A 144 -15.23 -2.53 5.33
CA ARG A 144 -16.28 -3.45 5.79
C ARG A 144 -16.88 -4.12 4.55
N PRO A 145 -17.04 -5.45 4.54
CA PRO A 145 -17.83 -6.13 3.53
C PRO A 145 -19.24 -5.54 3.46
N LEU A 146 -19.68 -5.19 2.25
CA LEU A 146 -21.06 -4.76 2.02
C LEU A 146 -21.98 -5.97 2.08
N ASP A 147 -23.16 -5.79 2.67
CA ASP A 147 -24.22 -6.76 2.50
C ASP A 147 -24.85 -6.64 1.09
N ALA A 148 -25.69 -7.63 0.74
CA ALA A 148 -26.30 -7.69 -0.58
C ALA A 148 -27.22 -6.49 -0.89
N ASP A 149 -27.92 -5.95 0.11
CA ASP A 149 -28.86 -4.84 -0.08
C ASP A 149 -28.13 -3.50 -0.22
N GLU A 150 -27.05 -3.30 0.53
CA GLU A 150 -26.12 -2.19 0.38
C GLU A 150 -25.46 -2.21 -1.00
N LEU A 151 -24.93 -3.37 -1.41
CA LEU A 151 -24.29 -3.53 -2.70
C LEU A 151 -25.28 -3.28 -3.85
N GLN A 152 -26.48 -3.85 -3.79
CA GLN A 152 -27.48 -3.67 -4.84
C GLN A 152 -27.86 -2.20 -5.02
N ARG A 153 -28.02 -1.45 -3.91
CA ARG A 153 -28.31 -0.01 -3.96
C ARG A 153 -27.17 0.80 -4.56
N ALA A 154 -25.93 0.40 -4.33
CA ALA A 154 -24.76 1.03 -4.92
C ALA A 154 -24.62 0.71 -6.42
N LEU A 155 -24.80 -0.55 -6.82
CA LEU A 155 -24.73 -0.97 -8.22
C LEU A 155 -25.78 -0.28 -9.09
N ASN A 156 -26.97 0.00 -8.55
CA ASN A 156 -28.01 0.77 -9.26
C ASN A 156 -27.58 2.21 -9.62
N GLN A 157 -26.52 2.73 -9.01
CA GLN A 157 -25.97 4.07 -9.27
C GLN A 157 -24.72 4.03 -10.16
N LEU A 158 -24.19 2.85 -10.46
CA LEU A 158 -22.97 2.63 -11.24
C LEU A 158 -23.31 2.18 -12.66
N VAL A 159 -22.57 2.67 -13.65
CA VAL A 159 -22.91 2.44 -15.06
C VAL A 159 -22.23 1.16 -15.54
N GLY A 160 -23.01 0.13 -15.84
CA GLY A 160 -22.50 -1.11 -16.45
C GLY A 160 -21.75 -2.04 -15.49
N TRP A 161 -21.76 -1.74 -14.19
CA TRP A 161 -21.25 -2.63 -13.14
C TRP A 161 -22.29 -3.68 -12.77
N SER A 162 -21.84 -4.90 -12.52
CA SER A 162 -22.66 -6.02 -12.07
C SER A 162 -21.82 -6.97 -11.21
N GLY A 163 -22.47 -7.80 -10.39
CA GLY A 163 -21.78 -8.76 -9.53
C GLY A 163 -22.54 -9.04 -8.24
N ASP A 164 -21.82 -9.54 -7.25
CA ASP A 164 -22.31 -9.91 -5.93
C ASP A 164 -21.34 -9.45 -4.82
N THR A 165 -21.59 -9.84 -3.58
CA THR A 165 -20.78 -9.44 -2.42
C THR A 165 -19.36 -9.98 -2.45
N GLU A 166 -19.02 -10.92 -3.34
CA GLU A 166 -17.66 -11.43 -3.50
C GLU A 166 -16.88 -10.62 -4.55
N ARG A 167 -17.55 -10.16 -5.61
CA ARG A 167 -16.90 -9.41 -6.70
C ARG A 167 -17.90 -8.61 -7.52
N ILE A 168 -17.48 -7.42 -7.93
CA ILE A 168 -18.15 -6.66 -8.99
C ILE A 168 -17.25 -6.55 -10.22
N SER A 169 -17.87 -6.46 -11.39
CA SER A 169 -17.17 -6.31 -12.66
C SER A 169 -17.91 -5.41 -13.63
N ARG A 170 -17.16 -4.82 -14.55
CA ARG A 170 -17.68 -4.04 -15.66
C ARG A 170 -16.92 -4.40 -16.94
N GLU A 171 -17.66 -4.74 -17.98
CA GLU A 171 -17.12 -4.94 -19.33
C GLU A 171 -17.24 -3.64 -20.13
N VAL A 172 -16.17 -3.30 -20.85
CA VAL A 172 -16.07 -2.03 -21.57
C VAL A 172 -15.45 -2.29 -22.95
N THR A 173 -16.11 -1.77 -23.99
CA THR A 173 -15.63 -1.84 -25.37
C THR A 173 -15.40 -0.43 -25.89
N LEU A 174 -14.14 -0.12 -26.23
CA LEU A 174 -13.73 1.17 -26.79
C LEU A 174 -12.66 0.96 -27.86
N PRO A 175 -12.51 1.90 -28.81
CA PRO A 175 -11.38 1.90 -29.75
C PRO A 175 -10.03 1.90 -29.02
N PRO A 176 -9.02 1.14 -29.48
CA PRO A 176 -7.74 0.97 -28.79
C PRO A 176 -7.04 2.27 -28.37
N GLU A 177 -7.12 3.29 -29.21
CA GLU A 177 -6.54 4.62 -29.00
C GLU A 177 -7.11 5.37 -27.78
N ARG A 178 -8.27 4.96 -27.27
CA ARG A 178 -8.91 5.55 -26.10
C ARG A 178 -8.44 4.94 -24.77
N TRP A 179 -7.74 3.81 -24.78
CA TRP A 179 -7.36 3.11 -23.55
C TRP A 179 -6.24 3.80 -22.76
N THR A 180 -5.21 4.30 -23.44
CA THR A 180 -4.05 4.94 -22.79
C THR A 180 -4.42 6.03 -21.77
N PRO A 181 -5.32 7.01 -22.07
CA PRO A 181 -5.73 7.98 -21.06
C PRO A 181 -6.56 7.37 -19.93
N ILE A 182 -7.44 6.39 -20.23
CA ILE A 182 -8.25 5.69 -19.22
C ILE A 182 -7.32 4.95 -18.24
N TYR A 183 -6.36 4.18 -18.74
CA TYR A 183 -5.42 3.45 -17.89
C TYR A 183 -4.61 4.37 -16.98
N ARG A 184 -4.16 5.52 -17.47
CA ARG A 184 -3.47 6.51 -16.62
C ARG A 184 -4.36 7.06 -15.51
N GLN A 185 -5.63 7.36 -15.80
CA GLN A 185 -6.56 7.86 -14.79
C GLN A 185 -6.94 6.76 -13.78
N VAL A 186 -7.15 5.53 -14.24
CA VAL A 186 -7.43 4.37 -13.38
C VAL A 186 -6.21 4.06 -12.52
N GLU A 187 -5.00 4.07 -13.07
CA GLU A 187 -3.76 3.91 -12.31
C GLU A 187 -3.61 4.99 -11.23
N ALA A 188 -3.86 6.26 -11.55
CA ALA A 188 -3.84 7.33 -10.56
C ALA A 188 -4.90 7.11 -9.45
N ALA A 189 -6.12 6.70 -9.81
CA ALA A 189 -7.16 6.40 -8.83
C ALA A 189 -6.82 5.19 -7.94
N GLN A 190 -6.21 4.14 -8.51
CA GLN A 190 -5.75 2.98 -7.75
C GLN A 190 -4.63 3.36 -6.77
N GLN A 191 -3.72 4.25 -7.19
CA GLN A 191 -2.66 4.77 -6.31
C GLN A 191 -3.24 5.63 -5.19
N GLU A 192 -4.18 6.54 -5.49
CA GLU A 192 -4.83 7.41 -4.49
C GLU A 192 -5.60 6.60 -3.46
N LEU A 193 -6.34 5.58 -3.89
CA LEU A 193 -7.13 4.71 -3.00
C LEU A 193 -6.31 3.59 -2.38
N SER A 194 -5.07 3.38 -2.83
CA SER A 194 -4.25 2.21 -2.48
C SER A 194 -5.01 0.89 -2.66
N HIS A 195 -5.82 0.82 -3.72
CA HIS A 195 -6.73 -0.27 -4.01
C HIS A 195 -6.70 -0.58 -5.50
N HIS A 196 -6.65 -1.86 -5.86
CA HIS A 196 -6.34 -2.28 -7.23
C HIS A 196 -7.49 -3.05 -7.88
N ALA A 197 -7.76 -2.70 -9.14
CA ALA A 197 -8.60 -3.47 -10.03
C ALA A 197 -7.79 -4.60 -10.69
N ALA A 198 -8.44 -5.74 -10.87
CA ALA A 198 -7.99 -6.69 -11.88
C ALA A 198 -8.50 -6.22 -13.25
N VAL A 199 -7.60 -6.13 -14.22
CA VAL A 199 -7.90 -5.69 -15.59
C VAL A 199 -7.56 -6.84 -16.53
N GLU A 200 -8.55 -7.32 -17.27
CA GLU A 200 -8.39 -8.34 -18.29
C GLU A 200 -8.70 -7.73 -19.67
N GLU A 201 -7.71 -7.73 -20.56
CA GLU A 201 -7.92 -7.39 -21.98
C GLU A 201 -8.19 -8.67 -22.76
N ARG A 202 -9.42 -8.81 -23.27
CA ARG A 202 -9.82 -9.96 -24.09
C ARG A 202 -9.45 -9.75 -25.56
N SER A 203 -9.27 -10.86 -26.27
CA SER A 203 -8.90 -10.86 -27.70
C SER A 203 -9.96 -10.25 -28.63
N ASP A 204 -11.21 -10.14 -28.18
CA ASP A 204 -12.33 -9.53 -28.91
C ASP A 204 -12.41 -8.00 -28.72
N GLY A 205 -11.45 -7.40 -28.02
CA GLY A 205 -11.39 -5.95 -27.77
C GLY A 205 -12.25 -5.49 -26.59
N VAL A 206 -12.78 -6.43 -25.78
CA VAL A 206 -13.45 -6.13 -24.52
C VAL A 206 -12.41 -6.06 -23.40
N VAL A 207 -12.47 -5.00 -22.60
CA VAL A 207 -11.69 -4.88 -21.36
C VAL A 207 -12.62 -5.08 -20.18
N VAL A 208 -12.24 -5.95 -19.25
CA VAL A 208 -13.02 -6.27 -18.05
C VAL A 208 -12.29 -5.76 -16.82
N PHE A 209 -12.95 -4.85 -16.10
CA PHE A 209 -12.53 -4.43 -14.77
C PHE A 209 -13.22 -5.31 -13.73
N SER A 210 -12.47 -5.87 -12.79
CA SER A 210 -13.01 -6.64 -11.66
C SER A 210 -12.47 -6.09 -10.33
N LEU A 211 -13.38 -5.89 -9.38
CA LEU A 211 -13.09 -5.28 -8.08
C LEU A 211 -13.59 -6.18 -6.94
N HIS A 212 -12.72 -6.36 -5.96
CA HIS A 212 -13.01 -6.88 -4.64
C HIS A 212 -11.83 -6.54 -3.72
N THR A 213 -12.09 -6.44 -2.42
CA THR A 213 -11.06 -6.28 -1.41
C THR A 213 -10.43 -7.65 -1.13
N ARG A 214 -9.29 -7.93 -1.76
CA ARG A 214 -8.63 -9.25 -1.76
C ARG A 214 -8.40 -9.83 -0.37
N SER A 215 -7.99 -8.99 0.59
CA SER A 215 -7.73 -9.42 1.98
C SER A 215 -8.97 -9.91 2.71
N LEU A 216 -10.16 -9.53 2.25
CA LEU A 216 -11.46 -9.93 2.83
C LEU A 216 -12.24 -10.90 1.94
N GLY A 217 -11.82 -11.08 0.69
CA GLY A 217 -12.56 -11.88 -0.29
C GLY A 217 -13.97 -11.34 -0.56
N ALA A 218 -14.19 -10.04 -0.38
CA ALA A 218 -15.50 -9.42 -0.45
C ALA A 218 -15.43 -8.00 -1.03
N VAL A 219 -16.58 -7.52 -1.51
CA VAL A 219 -16.77 -6.15 -2.00
C VAL A 219 -16.97 -5.20 -0.82
N THR A 220 -16.22 -4.11 -0.80
CA THR A 220 -16.29 -3.07 0.23
C THR A 220 -16.58 -1.70 -0.40
N GLU A 221 -16.71 -0.66 0.42
CA GLU A 221 -16.86 0.71 -0.10
C GLU A 221 -15.66 1.17 -0.93
N LEU A 222 -14.45 0.62 -0.70
CA LEU A 222 -13.28 0.93 -1.54
C LEU A 222 -13.45 0.45 -2.98
N ASP A 223 -14.08 -0.71 -3.16
CA ASP A 223 -14.43 -1.25 -4.48
C ASP A 223 -15.42 -0.32 -5.18
N LEU A 224 -16.44 0.18 -4.46
CA LEU A 224 -17.41 1.12 -5.02
C LEU A 224 -16.78 2.48 -5.36
N GLN A 225 -15.86 2.99 -4.54
CA GLN A 225 -15.15 4.24 -4.83
C GLN A 225 -14.30 4.12 -6.09
N LEU A 226 -13.56 3.03 -6.24
CA LEU A 226 -12.75 2.78 -7.43
C LEU A 226 -13.64 2.57 -8.68
N ALA A 227 -14.78 1.89 -8.54
CA ALA A 227 -15.77 1.76 -9.62
C ALA A 227 -16.26 3.13 -10.13
N ARG A 228 -16.57 4.07 -9.23
CA ARG A 228 -16.96 5.45 -9.60
C ARG A 228 -15.85 6.20 -10.34
N ARG A 229 -14.58 6.01 -9.95
CA ARG A 229 -13.43 6.62 -10.62
C ARG A 229 -13.21 6.05 -12.03
N ILE A 230 -13.38 4.73 -12.19
CA ILE A 230 -13.35 4.07 -13.50
C ILE A 230 -14.49 4.59 -14.39
N ASP A 231 -15.71 4.75 -13.85
CA ASP A 231 -16.85 5.32 -14.58
C ASP A 231 -16.57 6.73 -15.08
N ALA A 232 -16.00 7.58 -14.22
CA ALA A 232 -15.62 8.95 -14.58
C ALA A 232 -14.58 8.97 -15.70
N ALA A 233 -13.54 8.13 -15.60
CA ALA A 233 -12.48 8.06 -16.61
C ALA A 233 -13.01 7.62 -17.98
N ILE A 234 -13.87 6.60 -18.00
CA ILE A 234 -14.51 6.13 -19.22
C ILE A 234 -15.43 7.21 -19.80
N SER A 235 -16.21 7.89 -18.97
CA SER A 235 -17.14 8.94 -19.40
C SER A 235 -16.42 10.15 -20.00
N GLU A 236 -15.31 10.58 -19.40
CA GLU A 236 -14.52 11.73 -19.87
C GLU A 236 -13.91 11.46 -21.26
N VAL A 237 -13.27 10.30 -21.41
CA VAL A 237 -12.67 9.88 -22.69
C VAL A 237 -13.76 9.53 -23.73
N GLY A 238 -14.90 9.00 -23.30
CA GLY A 238 -16.07 8.76 -24.13
C GLY A 238 -16.64 10.04 -24.74
N SER A 239 -16.74 11.10 -23.92
CA SER A 239 -17.30 12.41 -24.29
C SER A 239 -16.35 13.25 -25.15
N GLY A 240 -15.04 13.12 -24.97
CA GLY A 240 -14.02 13.84 -25.74
C GLY A 240 -14.01 13.52 -27.25
N GLY A 241 -14.65 12.43 -27.67
CA GLY A 241 -14.79 12.05 -29.08
C GLY A 241 -15.96 12.68 -29.84
N ALA A 242 -16.90 13.34 -29.15
CA ALA A 242 -18.07 13.96 -29.79
C ALA A 242 -17.81 15.38 -30.33
N ASN A 243 -16.66 15.99 -30.00
CA ASN A 243 -16.40 17.40 -30.30
C ASN A 243 -15.13 17.63 -31.14
N ARG A 244 -14.96 16.84 -32.21
CA ARG A 244 -14.10 17.20 -33.37
C ARG A 244 -14.62 16.52 -34.63
N ALA A 245 -15.44 17.24 -35.40
CA ALA A 245 -15.50 17.11 -36.85
C ALA A 245 -15.24 18.50 -37.45
N PRO A 246 -14.45 18.63 -38.53
CA PRO A 246 -14.29 19.88 -39.26
C PRO A 246 -15.58 20.33 -39.95
#